data_AF-A0ABD1NC85-F1
#
_entry.id   AF-A0ABD1NC85-F1
#
_cell.length_a   1.000
_cell.length_b   1.000
_cell.length_c   1.000
_cell.angle_alpha   90.00
_cell.angle_beta   90.00
_cell.angle_gamma   90.00
#
_symmetry.space_group_name_H-M   'P 1'
#
loop_
_entity.id
_entity.type
_entity.pdbx_description
1 polymer ?
#
loop_
_entity_poly.entity_id
_entity_poly.type
_entity_poly.pdbx_seq_one_letter_code
_entity_poly.pdbx_strand_id
1 'polypeptide(L)'
;MSRRKVREPKEENVTLGPAVRDGEHVFGVARIFASFNDTFIHVTDLSGRETLVRITGGMKVKADRDESSPYAAMLAAQDVAARCKYHWSFVLVSCFNDFVLLMLWKITVELGITALHIKLRATGGNKTKTPGPGAQSALRALARSGMKIGRIEDVTPIPSDSTRRKSGRRGRRL
;
A
#
# COMPACT_ATOMS: atom_id res chain seq x y z
N MET A 1 -29.27 -36.80 -26.57
CA MET A 1 -28.17 -36.71 -25.58
C MET A 1 -28.41 -35.50 -24.69
N SER A 2 -28.77 -35.72 -23.42
CA SER A 2 -29.00 -34.62 -22.48
C SER A 2 -27.68 -33.88 -22.22
N ARG A 3 -27.72 -32.55 -22.33
CA ARG A 3 -26.59 -31.67 -22.03
C ARG A 3 -26.21 -31.93 -20.57
N ARG A 4 -25.11 -32.64 -20.32
CA ARG A 4 -24.56 -32.77 -18.96
C ARG A 4 -24.39 -31.36 -18.43
N LYS A 5 -25.17 -31.01 -17.39
CA LYS A 5 -25.04 -29.75 -16.68
C LYS A 5 -23.66 -29.78 -16.04
N VAL A 6 -22.69 -29.11 -16.66
CA VAL A 6 -21.36 -28.94 -16.09
C VAL A 6 -21.57 -28.24 -14.76
N ARG A 7 -21.19 -28.90 -13.66
CA ARG A 7 -21.27 -28.32 -12.33
C ARG A 7 -20.30 -27.14 -12.31
N GLU A 8 -20.83 -25.92 -12.20
CA GLU A 8 -20.00 -24.75 -11.94
C GLU A 8 -19.18 -25.00 -10.66
N PRO A 9 -17.85 -24.83 -10.68
CA PRO A 9 -17.04 -25.02 -9.49
C PRO A 9 -17.45 -23.96 -8.46
N LYS A 10 -17.87 -24.39 -7.28
CA LYS A 10 -18.15 -23.50 -6.15
C LYS A 10 -16.86 -22.74 -5.82
N GLU A 11 -16.92 -21.42 -5.85
CA GLU A 11 -15.82 -20.57 -5.42
C GLU A 11 -15.69 -20.65 -3.90
N GLU A 12 -14.82 -21.54 -3.43
CA GLU A 12 -14.38 -21.51 -2.04
C GLU A 12 -13.32 -20.40 -1.92
N ASN A 13 -13.73 -19.26 -1.35
CA ASN A 13 -12.81 -18.21 -0.94
C ASN A 13 -11.93 -18.76 0.20
N VAL A 14 -10.69 -19.13 -0.13
CA VAL A 14 -9.72 -19.57 0.86
C VAL A 14 -9.22 -18.33 1.61
N THR A 15 -9.82 -18.05 2.76
CA THR A 15 -9.37 -17.00 3.68
C THR A 15 -8.13 -17.49 4.43
N LEU A 16 -6.95 -16.97 4.06
CA LEU A 16 -5.69 -17.19 4.79
C LEU A 16 -5.48 -16.19 5.94
N GLY A 17 -6.42 -15.27 6.13
CA GLY A 17 -6.41 -14.29 7.23
C GLY A 17 -6.79 -14.91 8.58
N PRO A 18 -6.54 -14.20 9.69
CA PRO A 18 -6.97 -14.65 11.00
C PRO A 18 -8.51 -14.80 11.04
N ALA A 19 -9.00 -15.83 11.73
CA ALA A 19 -10.43 -15.99 12.00
C ALA A 19 -10.86 -14.94 13.04
N VAL A 20 -11.56 -13.91 12.58
CA VAL A 20 -11.94 -12.76 13.41
C VAL A 20 -13.45 -12.79 13.61
N ARG A 21 -13.91 -12.45 14.82
CA ARG A 21 -15.34 -12.31 15.13
C ARG A 21 -15.88 -10.97 14.62
N ASP A 22 -17.16 -10.94 14.30
CA ASP A 22 -17.83 -9.71 13.84
C ASP A 22 -17.73 -8.60 14.90
N GLY A 23 -16.89 -7.59 14.62
CA GLY A 23 -16.64 -6.44 15.51
C GLY A 23 -15.18 -6.23 15.89
N GLU A 24 -14.31 -7.22 15.68
CA GLU A 24 -12.87 -7.09 15.93
C GLU A 24 -12.12 -6.56 14.71
N HIS A 25 -11.05 -5.79 14.96
CA HIS A 25 -10.24 -5.20 13.91
C HIS A 25 -8.85 -5.83 13.86
N VAL A 26 -8.46 -6.28 12.67
CA VAL A 26 -7.10 -6.74 12.41
C VAL A 26 -6.27 -5.50 12.08
N PHE A 27 -5.35 -5.19 12.98
CA PHE A 27 -4.47 -4.04 12.85
C PHE A 27 -3.21 -4.41 12.07
N GLY A 28 -2.93 -3.66 11.01
CA GLY A 28 -1.63 -3.56 10.38
C GLY A 28 -0.95 -2.24 10.68
N VAL A 29 0.31 -2.08 10.25
CA VAL A 29 1.04 -0.81 10.35
C VAL A 29 1.32 -0.29 8.93
N ALA A 30 0.79 0.88 8.61
CA ALA A 30 1.09 1.62 7.39
C ALA A 30 2.23 2.61 7.64
N ARG A 31 3.42 2.29 7.13
CA ARG A 31 4.58 3.19 7.10
C ARG A 31 4.51 4.04 5.84
N ILE A 32 4.11 5.30 6.00
CA ILE A 32 4.02 6.27 4.92
C ILE A 32 5.31 7.08 4.90
N PHE A 33 6.17 6.84 3.92
CA PHE A 33 7.37 7.65 3.72
C PHE A 33 7.08 8.72 2.66
N ALA A 34 7.02 9.98 3.09
CA ALA A 34 6.73 11.11 2.22
C ALA A 34 7.98 11.98 2.09
N SER A 35 8.68 11.83 0.96
CA SER A 35 9.77 12.72 0.58
C SER A 35 9.28 13.75 -0.44
N PHE A 36 10.14 14.72 -0.77
CA PHE A 36 9.84 15.70 -1.83
C PHE A 36 9.95 15.13 -3.24
N ASN A 37 10.57 13.95 -3.40
CA ASN A 37 10.77 13.35 -4.71
C ASN A 37 9.79 12.20 -4.96
N ASP A 38 9.50 11.40 -3.94
CA ASP A 38 8.59 10.26 -4.04
C ASP A 38 7.86 9.99 -2.72
N THR A 39 6.77 9.25 -2.82
CA THR A 39 5.90 8.83 -1.72
C THR A 39 5.80 7.31 -1.70
N PHE A 40 5.99 6.73 -0.53
CA PHE A 40 5.93 5.28 -0.36
C PHE A 40 4.88 4.93 0.66
N ILE A 41 4.10 3.90 0.35
CA ILE A 41 3.11 3.33 1.24
C ILE A 41 3.48 1.87 1.42
N HIS A 42 3.88 1.55 2.65
CA HIS A 42 4.28 0.21 3.04
C HIS A 42 3.37 -0.27 4.16
N VAL A 43 2.61 -1.32 3.91
CA VAL A 43 1.81 -1.97 4.94
C VAL A 43 2.55 -3.21 5.40
N THR A 44 2.75 -3.28 6.71
CA THR A 44 3.37 -4.39 7.42
C THR A 44 2.43 -4.94 8.46
N ASP A 45 2.82 -6.08 9.02
CA ASP A 45 2.31 -6.56 10.29
C ASP A 45 2.66 -5.61 11.46
N LEU A 46 2.20 -5.95 12.68
CA LEU A 46 2.47 -5.18 13.90
C LEU A 46 3.95 -5.18 14.28
N SER A 47 4.66 -6.31 14.10
CA SER A 47 6.12 -6.40 14.32
C SER A 47 6.87 -5.53 13.32
N GLY A 48 6.30 -5.39 12.12
CA GLY A 48 6.88 -4.61 11.04
C GLY A 48 8.04 -5.29 10.35
N ARG A 49 8.12 -6.62 10.48
CA ARG A 49 9.11 -7.48 9.81
C ARG A 49 8.56 -8.04 8.52
N GLU A 50 7.28 -8.41 8.51
CA GLU A 50 6.62 -8.97 7.35
C GLU A 50 5.90 -7.87 6.58
N THR A 51 6.30 -7.69 5.32
CA THR A 51 5.68 -6.73 4.42
C THR A 51 4.55 -7.39 3.67
N LEU A 52 3.36 -6.81 3.75
CA LEU A 52 2.20 -7.30 3.02
C LEU A 52 2.10 -6.62 1.67
N VAL A 53 2.20 -5.29 1.67
CA VAL A 53 2.06 -4.49 0.46
C VAL A 53 3.05 -3.33 0.48
N ARG A 54 3.69 -3.11 -0.66
CA ARG A 54 4.58 -1.98 -0.90
C ARG A 54 4.28 -1.40 -2.26
N ILE A 55 3.85 -0.14 -2.28
CA ILE A 55 3.59 0.63 -3.51
C ILE A 55 4.18 2.03 -3.33
N THR A 56 4.74 2.57 -4.40
CA THR A 56 5.26 3.95 -4.45
C THR A 56 4.48 4.80 -5.44
N GLY A 57 4.59 6.12 -5.32
CA GLY A 57 4.00 7.06 -6.27
C GLY A 57 4.55 6.86 -7.68
N GLY A 58 5.86 6.64 -7.81
CA GLY A 58 6.52 6.34 -9.09
C GLY A 58 6.08 5.03 -9.77
N MET A 59 5.49 4.07 -9.04
CA MET A 59 4.89 2.88 -9.68
C MET A 59 3.59 3.20 -10.43
N LYS A 60 2.93 4.31 -10.08
CA LYS A 60 1.62 4.69 -10.63
C LYS A 60 1.72 5.75 -11.70
N VAL A 61 2.75 6.59 -11.64
CA VAL A 61 2.97 7.67 -12.59
C VAL A 61 4.27 7.43 -13.34
N LYS A 62 4.24 7.60 -14.67
CA LYS A 62 5.41 7.38 -15.55
C LYS A 62 6.37 8.57 -15.60
N ALA A 63 5.97 9.71 -15.06
CA ALA A 63 6.74 10.96 -15.10
C ALA A 63 7.51 11.17 -13.79
N ASP A 64 8.83 11.28 -13.89
CA ASP A 64 9.75 11.41 -12.74
C ASP A 64 9.44 12.61 -11.84
N ARG A 65 8.92 13.70 -12.42
CA ARG A 65 8.57 14.92 -11.67
C ARG A 65 7.34 14.74 -10.78
N ASP A 66 6.45 13.82 -11.14
CA ASP A 66 5.11 13.68 -10.58
C ASP A 66 5.02 12.51 -9.56
N GLU A 67 6.15 11.88 -9.25
CA GLU A 67 6.25 10.76 -8.27
C GLU A 67 5.88 11.18 -6.84
N SER A 68 6.20 12.42 -6.45
CA SER A 68 5.82 12.98 -5.14
C SER A 68 4.42 13.59 -5.12
N SER A 69 3.79 13.72 -6.28
CA SER A 69 2.55 14.48 -6.42
C SER A 69 1.46 13.89 -5.51
N PRO A 70 0.57 14.75 -4.98
CA PRO A 70 -0.51 14.27 -4.11
C PRO A 70 -1.44 13.29 -4.83
N TYR A 71 -1.56 13.42 -6.15
CA TYR A 71 -2.34 12.52 -7.01
C TYR A 71 -1.70 11.13 -7.10
N ALA A 72 -0.39 11.04 -7.34
CA ALA A 72 0.33 9.77 -7.35
C ALA A 72 0.18 9.01 -6.02
N ALA A 73 0.32 9.72 -4.91
CA ALA A 73 0.16 9.16 -3.57
C ALA A 73 -1.28 8.68 -3.29
N MET A 74 -2.29 9.36 -3.84
CA MET A 74 -3.69 8.96 -3.71
C MET A 74 -3.96 7.64 -4.45
N LEU A 75 -3.50 7.51 -5.70
CA LEU A 75 -3.65 6.29 -6.48
C LEU A 75 -2.94 5.12 -5.79
N ALA A 76 -1.68 5.33 -5.37
CA ALA A 76 -0.93 4.33 -4.62
C ALA A 76 -1.67 3.86 -3.36
N ALA A 77 -2.28 4.79 -2.60
CA ALA A 77 -3.03 4.46 -1.39
C ALA A 77 -4.29 3.62 -1.68
N GLN A 78 -5.02 3.94 -2.75
CA GLN A 78 -6.19 3.16 -3.17
C GLN A 78 -5.81 1.73 -3.54
N ASP A 79 -4.71 1.57 -4.29
CA ASP A 79 -4.21 0.24 -4.66
C ASP A 79 -3.71 -0.56 -3.46
N VAL A 80 -3.05 0.09 -2.50
CA VAL A 80 -2.65 -0.57 -1.25
C VAL A 80 -3.88 -1.05 -0.49
N ALA A 81 -4.90 -0.21 -0.34
CA ALA A 81 -6.12 -0.58 0.35
C ALA A 81 -6.85 -1.73 -0.35
N ALA A 82 -6.91 -1.71 -1.68
CA ALA A 82 -7.46 -2.80 -2.48
C ALA A 82 -6.70 -4.11 -2.23
N ARG A 83 -5.36 -4.09 -2.21
CA ARG A 83 -4.53 -5.28 -1.96
C ARG A 83 -4.60 -5.80 -0.53
N CYS A 84 -4.82 -4.92 0.45
CA CYS A 84 -5.01 -5.31 1.84
C CYS A 84 -6.38 -5.98 2.07
N LYS A 85 -7.40 -5.61 1.29
CA LYS A 85 -8.71 -6.27 1.31
C LYS A 85 -8.71 -7.54 0.47
N TYR A 86 -8.22 -7.44 -0.77
CA TYR A 86 -8.31 -8.46 -1.80
C TYR A 86 -6.92 -8.71 -2.39
N HIS A 87 -6.35 -9.88 -2.14
CA HIS A 87 -5.14 -10.32 -2.79
C HIS A 87 -5.49 -10.87 -4.17
N TRP A 88 -4.85 -10.29 -5.18
CA TRP A 88 -4.86 -10.84 -6.53
C TRP A 88 -3.87 -11.99 -6.62
N SER A 89 -4.38 -13.20 -6.77
CA SER A 89 -3.56 -14.29 -7.29
C SER A 89 -3.76 -14.35 -8.80
N PHE A 90 -2.69 -14.14 -9.56
CA PHE A 90 -2.70 -14.46 -10.98
C PHE A 90 -2.64 -15.98 -11.11
N VAL A 91 -3.80 -16.64 -11.16
CA VAL A 91 -3.86 -18.07 -11.44
C VAL A 91 -3.79 -18.25 -12.95
N LEU A 92 -2.64 -18.72 -13.42
CA LEU A 92 -2.46 -19.19 -14.80
C LEU A 92 -3.26 -20.48 -14.95
N VAL A 93 -4.50 -20.37 -15.43
CA VAL A 93 -5.27 -21.54 -15.84
C VAL A 93 -4.72 -21.97 -17.20
N SER A 94 -3.74 -22.86 -17.19
CA SER A 94 -3.34 -23.61 -18.37
C SER A 94 -4.54 -24.46 -18.80
N CYS A 95 -5.27 -24.08 -19.84
CA CYS A 95 -6.18 -25.00 -20.49
C CYS A 95 -6.18 -24.82 -22.01
N PHE A 96 -5.75 -25.91 -22.63
CA PHE A 96 -5.84 -26.30 -24.02
C PHE A 96 -7.14 -25.90 -24.73
N ASN A 97 -6.95 -25.45 -25.97
CA ASN A 97 -7.87 -25.30 -27.11
C ASN A 97 -9.10 -24.39 -27.00
N ASP A 98 -8.99 -23.34 -27.82
CA ASP A 98 -9.99 -22.58 -28.57
C ASP A 98 -11.08 -21.79 -27.84
N PHE A 99 -10.98 -20.47 -28.06
CA PHE A 99 -12.07 -19.49 -28.10
C PHE A 99 -12.92 -19.34 -26.83
N VAL A 100 -12.40 -18.59 -25.86
CA VAL A 100 -12.98 -17.36 -25.29
C VAL A 100 -12.02 -16.91 -24.17
N LEU A 101 -11.33 -15.78 -24.38
CA LEU A 101 -10.48 -15.18 -23.37
C LEU A 101 -11.36 -14.47 -22.31
N LEU A 102 -12.07 -15.25 -21.49
CA LEU A 102 -12.72 -14.70 -20.30
C LEU A 102 -11.61 -14.53 -19.27
N MET A 103 -11.05 -13.31 -19.17
CA MET A 103 -10.20 -12.91 -18.06
C MET A 103 -11.04 -12.97 -16.77
N LEU A 104 -11.15 -14.15 -16.19
CA LEU A 104 -11.63 -14.31 -14.83
C LEU A 104 -10.49 -13.92 -13.90
N TRP A 105 -10.48 -12.64 -13.57
CA TRP A 105 -9.79 -12.15 -12.39
C TRP A 105 -10.41 -12.82 -11.17
N LYS A 106 -9.86 -13.97 -10.78
CA LYS A 106 -10.26 -14.67 -9.55
C LYS A 106 -9.68 -13.90 -8.35
N ILE A 107 -10.57 -13.31 -7.56
CA ILE A 107 -10.29 -12.63 -6.30
C ILE A 107 -10.19 -13.73 -5.23
N THR A 108 -9.02 -14.35 -5.07
CA THR A 108 -8.99 -15.64 -4.35
C THR A 108 -8.59 -15.55 -2.88
N VAL A 109 -7.98 -14.47 -2.39
CA VAL A 109 -7.50 -14.46 -0.99
C VAL A 109 -7.68 -13.09 -0.34
N GLU A 110 -8.46 -13.00 0.73
CA GLU A 110 -8.52 -11.79 1.56
C GLU A 110 -7.39 -11.85 2.61
N LEU A 111 -6.55 -10.81 2.69
CA LEU A 111 -5.55 -10.66 3.76
C LEU A 111 -6.19 -10.19 5.09
N GLY A 112 -7.44 -9.74 5.04
CA GLY A 112 -8.27 -9.50 6.23
C GLY A 112 -7.88 -8.29 7.07
N ILE A 113 -7.05 -7.35 6.58
CA ILE A 113 -6.69 -6.15 7.35
C ILE A 113 -7.80 -5.11 7.23
N THR A 114 -8.39 -4.78 8.38
CA THR A 114 -9.50 -3.83 8.49
C THR A 114 -9.09 -2.49 9.09
N ALA A 115 -8.00 -2.46 9.87
CA ALA A 115 -7.49 -1.26 10.51
C ALA A 115 -5.97 -1.08 10.33
N LEU A 116 -5.52 0.17 10.29
CA LEU A 116 -4.11 0.52 10.11
C LEU A 116 -3.65 1.54 11.16
N HIS A 117 -2.57 1.22 11.86
CA HIS A 117 -1.75 2.20 12.56
C HIS A 117 -0.88 2.93 11.55
N ILE A 118 -0.87 4.26 11.60
CA ILE A 118 -0.13 5.07 10.63
C ILE A 118 1.16 5.53 11.27
N LYS A 119 2.28 5.21 10.63
CA LYS A 119 3.60 5.76 10.95
C LYS A 119 4.04 6.65 9.79
N LEU A 120 3.90 7.95 9.96
CA LEU A 120 4.33 8.94 8.98
C LEU A 120 5.83 9.18 9.12
N ARG A 121 6.54 9.29 8.00
CA ARG A 121 7.99 9.50 7.98
C ARG A 121 8.37 10.47 6.86
N ALA A 122 8.98 11.58 7.22
CA ALA A 122 9.74 12.42 6.28
C ALA A 122 11.18 11.92 6.13
N THR A 123 11.95 12.52 5.21
CA THR A 123 13.35 12.12 4.97
C THR A 123 14.21 12.21 6.24
N GLY A 124 14.06 13.28 7.02
CA GLY A 124 14.68 13.44 8.33
C GLY A 124 16.21 13.39 8.33
N GLY A 125 16.80 13.11 9.50
CA GLY A 125 18.24 13.10 9.71
C GLY A 125 18.83 14.50 9.55
N ASN A 126 19.83 14.61 8.67
CA ASN A 126 20.43 15.89 8.30
C ASN A 126 19.67 16.62 7.16
N LYS A 127 18.62 16.00 6.60
CA LYS A 127 17.76 16.58 5.56
C LYS A 127 16.51 17.23 6.18
N THR A 128 15.52 17.52 5.35
CA THR A 128 14.23 18.10 5.75
C THR A 128 13.44 17.13 6.61
N LYS A 129 12.92 17.64 7.75
CA LYS A 129 12.04 16.90 8.67
C LYS A 129 10.56 17.09 8.35
N THR A 130 10.23 18.08 7.51
CA THR A 130 8.87 18.31 7.03
C THR A 130 8.47 17.21 6.02
N PRO A 131 7.30 16.57 6.19
CA PRO A 131 6.83 15.57 5.24
C PRO A 131 6.54 16.18 3.87
N GLY A 132 6.74 15.38 2.82
CA GLY A 132 6.45 15.78 1.44
C GLY A 132 4.95 15.92 1.12
N PRO A 133 4.62 16.44 -0.07
CA PRO A 133 3.25 16.80 -0.46
C PRO A 133 2.27 15.61 -0.51
N GLY A 134 2.75 14.39 -0.78
CA GLY A 134 1.89 13.19 -0.82
C GLY A 134 1.54 12.58 0.54
N ALA A 135 2.03 13.12 1.66
CA ALA A 135 1.72 12.60 3.00
C ALA A 135 0.23 12.68 3.34
N GLN A 136 -0.34 13.88 3.22
CA GLN A 136 -1.74 14.12 3.58
C GLN A 136 -2.70 13.43 2.62
N SER A 137 -2.37 13.41 1.32
CA SER A 137 -3.22 12.77 0.32
C SER A 137 -3.29 11.26 0.50
N ALA A 138 -2.16 10.59 0.77
CA ALA A 138 -2.11 9.16 1.06
C ALA A 138 -2.97 8.79 2.28
N LEU A 139 -2.81 9.52 3.39
CA LEU A 139 -3.59 9.29 4.61
C LEU A 139 -5.09 9.46 4.38
N ARG A 140 -5.48 10.52 3.67
CA ARG A 140 -6.88 10.80 3.32
C ARG A 140 -7.47 9.77 2.36
N ALA A 141 -6.66 9.22 1.47
CA ALA A 141 -7.07 8.18 0.53
C ALA A 141 -7.28 6.83 1.23
N LEU A 142 -6.40 6.46 2.16
CA LEU A 142 -6.57 5.25 3.00
C LEU A 142 -7.86 5.34 3.83
N ALA A 143 -8.13 6.48 4.47
CA ALA A 143 -9.40 6.70 5.18
C ALA A 143 -10.62 6.52 4.26
N ARG A 144 -10.60 7.14 3.08
CA ARG A 144 -11.70 7.09 2.11
C ARG A 144 -11.91 5.71 1.49
N SER A 145 -10.85 4.91 1.37
CA SER A 145 -10.93 3.53 0.89
C SER A 145 -11.57 2.55 1.90
N GLY A 146 -11.95 3.05 3.08
CA GLY A 146 -12.65 2.28 4.11
C GLY A 146 -11.73 1.49 5.03
N MET A 147 -10.46 1.89 5.17
CA MET A 147 -9.57 1.38 6.21
C MET A 147 -9.79 2.18 7.50
N LYS A 148 -9.95 1.49 8.63
CA LYS A 148 -10.07 2.17 9.92
C LYS A 148 -8.70 2.67 10.37
N ILE A 149 -8.61 3.95 10.69
CA ILE A 149 -7.36 4.56 11.16
C ILE A 149 -7.25 4.35 12.67
N GLY A 150 -6.13 3.75 13.10
CA GLY A 150 -5.77 3.64 14.50
C GLY A 150 -4.94 4.83 14.96
N ARG A 151 -3.86 4.54 15.70
CA ARG A 151 -2.89 5.56 16.16
C ARG A 151 -2.06 6.11 14.99
N ILE A 152 -1.83 7.42 15.01
CA ILE A 152 -0.96 8.12 14.07
C ILE A 152 0.28 8.57 14.83
N GLU A 153 1.45 8.16 14.36
CA GLU A 153 2.75 8.51 14.94
C GLU A 153 3.66 9.11 13.86
N ASP A 154 4.43 10.13 14.22
CA ASP A 154 5.53 10.60 13.39
C ASP A 154 6.82 9.87 13.79
N VAL A 155 7.40 9.13 12.85
CA VAL A 155 8.66 8.39 13.00
C VAL A 155 9.78 9.02 12.15
N THR A 156 9.70 10.33 11.91
CA THR A 156 10.81 11.07 11.31
C THR A 156 12.09 10.86 12.13
N PRO A 157 13.21 10.45 11.49
CA PRO A 157 14.45 10.28 12.21
C PRO A 157 14.97 11.65 12.66
N ILE A 158 14.93 11.90 13.97
CA ILE A 158 15.46 13.11 14.59
C ILE A 158 16.77 12.75 15.28
N PRO A 159 17.93 13.21 14.77
CA PRO A 159 19.20 12.97 15.42
C PRO A 159 19.38 13.93 16.60
N SER A 160 20.03 13.48 17.69
CA SER A 160 20.44 14.33 18.81
C SER A 160 21.43 15.39 18.34
N ASP A 161 22.47 14.96 17.64
CA ASP A 161 23.40 15.79 16.87
C ASP A 161 23.53 15.23 15.45
N SER A 162 23.65 16.11 14.45
CA SER A 162 23.69 15.70 13.05
C SER A 162 25.08 15.83 12.44
N THR A 163 25.40 14.90 11.55
CA THR A 163 26.56 15.04 10.65
C THR A 163 26.38 16.24 9.71
N ARG A 164 27.50 16.73 9.15
CA ARG A 164 27.49 17.83 8.19
C ARG A 164 26.52 17.56 7.03
N ARG A 165 25.66 18.55 6.74
CA ARG A 165 24.71 18.50 5.61
C ARG A 165 25.45 18.42 4.27
N LYS A 166 24.80 17.82 3.26
CA LYS A 166 25.37 17.64 1.90
C LYS A 166 25.76 18.96 1.21
N SER A 167 25.11 20.07 1.55
CA SER A 167 25.41 21.37 0.95
C SER A 167 26.79 21.90 1.37
N GLY A 168 27.41 22.70 0.50
CA GLY A 168 28.61 23.46 0.85
C GLY A 168 28.37 24.41 2.03
N ARG A 169 29.43 25.00 2.58
CA ARG A 169 29.33 25.95 3.71
C ARG A 169 28.36 27.10 3.44
N ARG A 170 28.24 27.51 2.18
CA ARG A 170 27.36 28.60 1.71
C ARG A 170 25.97 28.13 1.26
N GLY A 171 25.62 26.86 1.48
CA GLY A 171 24.33 26.29 1.06
C GLY A 171 24.27 25.90 -0.42
N ARG A 172 23.05 25.57 -0.89
CA ARG A 172 22.74 25.35 -2.30
C ARG A 172 22.38 26.70 -2.92
N ARG A 173 23.22 27.18 -3.85
CA ARG A 173 22.94 28.38 -4.65
C ARG A 173 22.25 27.91 -5.92
N LEU A 174 21.02 28.39 -6.14
CA LEU A 174 20.24 28.20 -7.36
C LEU A 174 20.36 29.48 -8.19
#